data_AF-A0A4S2ASB7-F1
#
_entry.id   AF-A0A4S2ASB7-F1
#
_cell.length_a   1.000
_cell.length_b   1.000
_cell.length_c   1.000
_cell.angle_alpha   90.00
_cell.angle_beta   90.00
_cell.angle_gamma   90.00
#
_symmetry.space_group_name_H-M   'P 1'
#
loop_
_entity.id
_entity.type
_entity.pdbx_description
1 polymer ?
#
loop_
_entity_poly.entity_id
_entity_poly.type
_entity_poly.pdbx_seq_one_letter_code
_entity_poly.pdbx_strand_id
1 'polypeptide(L)'
;MKYIYLSIILLILGFGHLTLQADNAAGYLNDIDISNREVSRQNREVRLKMVVDLSRLKMRTQQSVALIPVLMSNDGSREAAFPALVIDGRTRYKMYQRAKQIKSVDMPPYHDGTAKAVIYRKNGQQQSYDYQAALPYEPWMLGGRIELREVVYGCANCKEGHAEQAMAEGDKALAPFTPDYRVSKAVVAPEPVKERAETRTARLQFRQNSSNIDPDFKDNRQELDNVVASINMVDGNPDLTITGIYITGYASPEGSEAYNLKLSQTRADALAAYMKENTSVDHSLWHVTGVGEDWEGLRKEVMKHPRLLKVDEVLKIIDDCDGDRDDCEAKLKNLVPPEIYQRLLNEMYGPLRRNEYRVEYNVCNFDIDEAKKQLKTRPDLLSVDEIYKVADSYGEGTDGYREAILTSARIYPDDASVVVNAARMEMEQGNVAGAIKLLEGSKVSSDPQVLNALGVAYARNGQLDKAREALSRAKNAGWAEAAANLSQLEGVMADY
;
A
#
# COMPACT_ATOMS: atom_id res chain seq x y z
N MET A 1 -33.44 97.55 -42.82
CA MET A 1 -33.18 96.72 -41.63
C MET A 1 -32.36 95.51 -42.07
N LYS A 2 -31.12 95.41 -41.54
CA LYS A 2 -30.20 94.25 -41.30
C LYS A 2 -30.24 93.05 -42.29
N TYR A 3 -29.21 92.80 -43.13
CA TYR A 3 -27.90 92.13 -42.90
C TYR A 3 -28.00 90.60 -42.62
N ILE A 4 -27.17 89.62 -43.07
CA ILE A 4 -26.14 89.40 -44.12
C ILE A 4 -25.57 87.93 -43.96
N TYR A 5 -24.81 87.42 -44.97
CA TYR A 5 -23.86 86.25 -45.06
C TYR A 5 -24.43 84.81 -45.20
N LEU A 6 -24.06 83.93 -46.15
CA LEU A 6 -22.83 83.50 -46.89
C LEU A 6 -21.96 82.45 -46.14
N SER A 7 -21.82 81.25 -46.74
CA SER A 7 -20.61 80.37 -46.86
C SER A 7 -20.89 78.87 -46.68
N ILE A 8 -20.10 78.05 -47.41
CA ILE A 8 -20.24 76.63 -47.75
C ILE A 8 -18.95 75.84 -47.32
N ILE A 9 -19.08 74.52 -47.12
CA ILE A 9 -18.10 73.39 -47.21
C ILE A 9 -17.54 72.69 -45.92
N LEU A 10 -17.77 71.36 -45.91
CA LEU A 10 -17.16 70.14 -45.32
C LEU A 10 -16.41 70.13 -43.97
N LEU A 11 -16.72 69.09 -43.17
CA LEU A 11 -15.81 68.47 -42.20
C LEU A 11 -15.88 66.93 -42.28
N ILE A 12 -14.71 66.30 -42.43
CA ILE A 12 -14.45 64.84 -42.51
C ILE A 12 -13.95 64.35 -41.14
N LEU A 13 -14.28 63.09 -40.84
CA LEU A 13 -13.92 62.28 -39.67
C LEU A 13 -12.44 62.39 -39.24
N GLY A 14 -12.22 62.68 -37.95
CA GLY A 14 -10.93 62.58 -37.30
C GLY A 14 -10.68 61.18 -36.73
N PHE A 15 -9.76 60.43 -37.34
CA PHE A 15 -9.05 59.34 -36.68
C PHE A 15 -7.78 59.93 -36.06
N GLY A 16 -7.69 59.89 -34.72
CA GLY A 16 -6.47 60.21 -33.99
C GLY A 16 -5.41 59.14 -34.26
N HIS A 17 -4.33 59.53 -34.93
CA HIS A 17 -3.11 58.73 -34.95
C HIS A 17 -2.50 58.71 -33.55
N LEU A 18 -2.59 57.57 -32.86
CA LEU A 18 -1.64 57.22 -31.81
C LEU A 18 -0.28 57.00 -32.50
N THR A 19 0.63 57.96 -32.36
CA THR A 19 2.04 57.74 -32.67
C THR A 19 2.61 56.79 -31.61
N LEU A 20 2.79 55.52 -31.95
CA LEU A 20 3.75 54.66 -31.25
C LEU A 20 5.14 55.30 -31.41
N GLN A 21 5.69 55.89 -30.34
CA GLN A 21 7.13 56.03 -30.24
C GLN A 21 7.70 54.62 -30.03
N ALA A 22 8.26 54.03 -31.09
CA ALA A 22 9.15 52.90 -30.95
C ALA A 22 10.41 53.41 -30.23
N ASP A 23 10.63 52.95 -29.00
CA ASP A 23 11.94 53.07 -28.37
C ASP A 23 12.96 52.36 -29.28
N ASN A 24 13.89 53.13 -29.83
CA ASN A 24 15.05 52.62 -30.58
C ASN A 24 16.06 51.98 -29.59
N ALA A 25 15.62 50.99 -28.80
CA ALA A 25 16.52 50.18 -28.00
C ALA A 25 17.39 49.35 -28.96
N ALA A 26 18.71 49.45 -28.81
CA ALA A 26 19.61 48.58 -29.56
C ALA A 26 19.43 47.14 -29.05
N GLY A 27 18.96 46.23 -29.90
CA GLY A 27 18.84 44.80 -29.60
C GLY A 27 19.56 43.99 -30.68
N TYR A 28 20.43 43.08 -30.25
CA TYR A 28 21.21 42.21 -31.13
C TYR A 28 20.89 40.73 -30.96
N LEU A 29 20.07 40.36 -29.96
CA LEU A 29 19.78 38.96 -29.63
C LEU A 29 19.26 38.15 -30.83
N ASN A 30 18.40 38.75 -31.67
CA ASN A 30 17.87 38.10 -32.89
C ASN A 30 18.92 37.83 -33.99
N ASP A 31 20.07 38.50 -33.93
CA ASP A 31 21.19 38.33 -34.86
C ASP A 31 22.26 37.36 -34.33
N ILE A 32 22.04 36.77 -33.16
CA ILE A 32 22.91 35.77 -32.52
C ILE A 32 22.22 34.42 -32.59
N ASP A 33 22.87 33.46 -33.26
CA ASP A 33 22.35 32.10 -33.35
C ASP A 33 22.93 31.21 -32.25
N ILE A 34 22.09 30.34 -31.71
CA ILE A 34 22.46 29.42 -30.62
C ILE A 34 22.23 27.99 -31.10
N SER A 35 23.26 27.16 -30.99
CA SER A 35 23.20 25.76 -31.44
C SER A 35 23.93 24.83 -30.47
N ASN A 36 23.76 23.51 -30.65
CA ASN A 36 24.40 22.46 -29.84
C ASN A 36 24.29 22.69 -28.34
N ARG A 37 23.10 23.11 -27.89
CA ARG A 37 22.82 23.37 -26.49
C ARG A 37 22.72 22.05 -25.74
N GLU A 38 23.42 21.95 -24.63
CA GLU A 38 23.36 20.84 -23.69
C GLU A 38 23.30 21.43 -22.28
N VAL A 39 22.28 21.08 -21.51
CA VAL A 39 22.26 21.29 -20.07
C VAL A 39 22.34 19.93 -19.41
N SER A 40 23.33 19.74 -18.55
CA SER A 40 23.53 18.48 -17.85
C SER A 40 23.90 18.70 -16.40
N ARG A 41 23.42 17.80 -15.55
CA ARG A 41 23.79 17.74 -14.15
C ARG A 41 24.97 16.79 -13.99
N GLN A 42 26.02 17.26 -13.31
CA GLN A 42 27.15 16.44 -12.90
C GLN A 42 27.43 16.72 -11.43
N ASN A 43 27.30 15.71 -10.57
CA ASN A 43 27.42 15.86 -9.12
C ASN A 43 26.44 16.91 -8.57
N ARG A 44 26.97 17.96 -7.94
CA ARG A 44 26.23 19.11 -7.38
C ARG A 44 26.35 20.37 -8.27
N GLU A 45 26.67 20.21 -9.55
CA GLU A 45 26.74 21.31 -10.51
C GLU A 45 25.81 21.06 -11.71
N VAL A 46 25.21 22.15 -12.19
CA VAL A 46 24.50 22.21 -13.47
C VAL A 46 25.42 22.86 -14.48
N ARG A 47 25.76 22.15 -15.56
CA ARG A 47 26.60 22.65 -16.65
C ARG A 47 25.74 23.04 -17.83
N LEU A 48 26.01 24.22 -18.40
CA LEU A 48 25.46 24.66 -19.68
C LEU A 48 26.59 24.67 -20.71
N LYS A 49 26.37 24.01 -21.84
CA LYS A 49 27.16 24.13 -23.06
C LYS A 49 26.27 24.64 -24.18
N MET A 50 26.80 25.52 -25.01
CA MET A 50 26.15 25.96 -26.25
C MET A 50 27.18 26.59 -27.19
N VAL A 51 26.90 26.57 -28.48
CA VAL A 51 27.68 27.31 -29.48
C VAL A 51 26.95 28.61 -29.78
N VAL A 52 27.62 29.73 -29.52
CA VAL A 52 27.12 31.08 -29.82
C VAL A 52 27.71 31.52 -31.16
N ASP A 53 26.89 31.55 -32.20
CA ASP A 53 27.29 32.00 -33.54
C ASP A 53 26.94 33.49 -33.74
N LEU A 54 27.99 34.26 -34.03
CA LEU A 54 27.97 35.70 -34.20
C LEU A 54 28.13 36.09 -35.68
N SER A 55 28.04 35.14 -36.60
CA SER A 55 28.30 35.36 -38.03
C SER A 55 27.32 36.38 -38.63
N ARG A 56 26.05 36.35 -38.20
CA ARG A 56 25.01 37.30 -38.64
C ARG A 56 25.03 38.63 -37.88
N LEU A 57 25.57 38.65 -36.66
CA LEU A 57 25.64 39.81 -35.78
C LEU A 57 26.36 41.00 -36.42
N LYS A 58 25.71 42.17 -36.53
CA LYS A 58 26.35 43.43 -36.94
C LYS A 58 26.16 44.48 -35.86
N MET A 59 27.20 44.71 -35.05
CA MET A 59 27.11 45.69 -33.96
C MET A 59 27.84 46.99 -34.24
N ARG A 60 27.41 48.08 -33.58
CA ARG A 60 28.12 49.36 -33.62
C ARG A 60 29.48 49.24 -32.94
N THR A 61 30.46 49.98 -33.43
CA THR A 61 31.86 49.86 -32.96
C THR A 61 32.07 50.30 -31.52
N GLN A 62 31.20 51.16 -30.97
CA GLN A 62 31.32 51.70 -29.62
C GLN A 62 30.42 51.00 -28.58
N GLN A 63 29.66 49.99 -28.99
CA GLN A 63 28.76 49.26 -28.10
C GLN A 63 29.39 47.99 -27.54
N SER A 64 28.84 47.54 -26.42
CA SER A 64 29.10 46.24 -25.81
C SER A 64 27.77 45.53 -25.56
N VAL A 65 27.75 44.22 -25.74
CA VAL A 65 26.58 43.37 -25.50
C VAL A 65 26.94 42.32 -24.47
N ALA A 66 26.19 42.20 -23.38
CA ALA A 66 26.25 41.03 -22.50
C ALA A 66 25.12 40.07 -22.85
N LEU A 67 25.49 38.84 -23.25
CA LEU A 67 24.58 37.72 -23.41
C LEU A 67 24.61 36.87 -22.14
N ILE A 68 23.48 36.77 -21.45
CA ILE A 68 23.34 36.18 -20.12
C ILE A 68 22.39 34.98 -20.20
N PRO A 69 22.89 33.75 -20.17
CA PRO A 69 22.03 32.59 -20.02
C PRO A 69 21.48 32.51 -18.61
N VAL A 70 20.17 32.36 -18.47
CA VAL A 70 19.47 32.28 -17.19
C VAL A 70 18.69 30.97 -17.13
N LEU A 71 18.91 30.18 -16.09
CA LEU A 71 18.09 29.02 -15.78
C LEU A 71 16.91 29.47 -14.93
N MET A 72 15.69 29.23 -15.40
CA MET A 72 14.47 29.52 -14.66
C MET A 72 13.77 28.24 -14.23
N SER A 73 13.14 28.26 -13.05
CA SER A 73 12.24 27.20 -12.62
C SER A 73 11.07 27.04 -13.59
N ASN A 74 10.44 25.87 -13.58
CA ASN A 74 9.33 25.58 -14.48
C ASN A 74 8.16 26.60 -14.34
N ASP A 75 7.87 27.01 -13.11
CA ASP A 75 6.86 28.02 -12.76
C ASP A 75 7.34 29.48 -12.91
N GLY A 76 8.63 29.70 -13.21
CA GLY A 76 9.25 31.02 -13.32
C GLY A 76 9.47 31.78 -12.00
N SER A 77 9.26 31.15 -10.85
CA SER A 77 9.41 31.79 -9.53
C SER A 77 10.85 31.97 -9.05
N ARG A 78 11.79 31.17 -9.57
CA ARG A 78 13.21 31.19 -9.20
C ARG A 78 14.09 31.20 -10.44
N GLU A 79 15.22 31.88 -10.35
CA GLU A 79 16.18 31.99 -11.44
C GLU A 79 17.63 31.95 -10.95
N ALA A 80 18.54 31.52 -11.82
CA ALA A 80 19.97 31.60 -11.62
C ALA A 80 20.67 31.92 -12.95
N ALA A 81 21.45 33.00 -12.95
CA ALA A 81 22.19 33.45 -14.13
C ALA A 81 23.56 32.76 -14.22
N PHE A 82 23.88 32.21 -15.39
CA PHE A 82 25.24 31.82 -15.72
C PHE A 82 26.10 33.06 -16.03
N PRO A 83 27.44 32.98 -15.88
CA PRO A 83 28.35 34.08 -16.21
C PRO A 83 28.18 34.58 -17.67
N ALA A 84 28.08 35.89 -17.85
CA ALA A 84 27.77 36.49 -19.15
C ALA A 84 28.88 36.29 -20.20
N LEU A 85 28.51 36.18 -21.48
CA LEU A 85 29.41 36.35 -22.61
C LEU A 85 29.33 37.80 -23.09
N VAL A 86 30.42 38.56 -22.98
CA VAL A 86 30.48 39.96 -23.40
C VAL A 86 31.04 40.05 -24.81
N ILE A 87 30.33 40.71 -25.71
CA ILE A 87 30.68 40.91 -27.11
C ILE A 87 30.89 42.41 -27.35
N ASP A 88 32.13 42.80 -27.62
CA ASP A 88 32.52 44.19 -27.82
C ASP A 88 32.66 44.55 -29.30
N GLY A 89 32.17 45.75 -29.64
CA GLY A 89 32.50 46.42 -30.89
C GLY A 89 33.97 46.87 -30.92
N ARG A 90 34.49 47.19 -32.11
CA ARG A 90 35.91 47.50 -32.33
C ARG A 90 36.51 48.57 -31.40
N THR A 91 35.81 49.68 -31.21
CA THR A 91 36.27 50.79 -30.37
C THR A 91 36.16 50.42 -28.90
N ARG A 92 35.05 49.78 -28.52
CA ARG A 92 34.79 49.32 -27.15
C ARG A 92 35.83 48.32 -26.67
N TYR A 93 36.15 47.33 -27.51
CA TYR A 93 37.18 46.34 -27.20
C TYR A 93 38.56 46.97 -27.01
N LYS A 94 38.94 47.95 -27.84
CA LYS A 94 40.20 48.70 -27.66
C LYS A 94 40.24 49.46 -26.34
N MET A 95 39.12 50.05 -25.93
CA MET A 95 39.02 50.72 -24.62
C MET A 95 39.18 49.71 -23.48
N TYR A 96 38.49 48.57 -23.55
CA TYR A 96 38.64 47.49 -22.57
C TYR A 96 40.08 46.97 -22.47
N GLN A 97 40.76 46.75 -23.60
CA GLN A 97 42.16 46.33 -23.60
C GLN A 97 43.08 47.37 -22.94
N ARG A 98 42.85 48.66 -23.18
CA ARG A 98 43.60 49.73 -22.49
C ARG A 98 43.30 49.76 -20.99
N ALA A 99 42.03 49.67 -20.62
CA ALA A 99 41.56 49.62 -19.23
C ALA A 99 42.19 48.47 -18.45
N LYS A 100 42.34 47.29 -19.07
CA LYS A 100 43.06 46.14 -18.51
C LYS A 100 44.52 46.45 -18.19
N GLN A 101 45.24 47.13 -19.08
CA GLN A 101 46.66 47.46 -18.87
C GLN A 101 46.89 48.42 -17.71
N ILE A 102 45.94 49.34 -17.48
CA ILE A 102 45.99 50.32 -16.38
C ILE A 102 45.21 49.88 -15.14
N LYS A 103 44.75 48.61 -15.08
CA LYS A 103 43.96 48.02 -13.98
C LYS A 103 42.68 48.80 -13.61
N SER A 104 42.06 49.47 -14.58
CA SER A 104 40.84 50.28 -14.41
C SER A 104 39.67 49.65 -15.19
N VAL A 105 39.33 48.40 -14.87
CA VAL A 105 38.39 47.57 -15.66
C VAL A 105 36.91 47.73 -15.29
N ASP A 106 36.55 48.79 -14.57
CA ASP A 106 35.15 49.12 -14.27
C ASP A 106 34.46 49.71 -15.50
N MET A 107 34.12 48.83 -16.45
CA MET A 107 33.37 49.14 -17.66
C MET A 107 32.16 48.20 -17.73
N PRO A 108 30.95 48.73 -17.92
CA PRO A 108 29.78 47.88 -18.12
C PRO A 108 29.67 47.41 -19.58
N PRO A 109 29.02 46.26 -19.83
CA PRO A 109 28.57 45.27 -18.86
C PRO A 109 29.64 44.19 -18.60
N TYR A 110 29.86 43.83 -17.32
CA TYR A 110 30.67 42.67 -16.88
C TYR A 110 32.15 42.65 -17.32
N HIS A 111 32.81 43.80 -17.53
CA HIS A 111 34.27 43.83 -17.78
C HIS A 111 35.12 43.70 -16.50
N ASP A 112 34.48 43.60 -15.33
CA ASP A 112 35.05 43.48 -13.98
C ASP A 112 35.69 42.10 -13.66
N GLY A 113 35.64 41.16 -14.62
CA GLY A 113 36.18 39.81 -14.47
C GLY A 113 35.14 38.75 -14.11
N THR A 114 33.87 39.12 -13.94
CA THR A 114 32.77 38.17 -13.68
C THR A 114 32.23 37.52 -14.97
N ALA A 115 32.46 38.12 -16.14
CA ALA A 115 32.07 37.54 -17.42
C ALA A 115 32.81 36.23 -17.70
N LYS A 116 32.12 35.29 -18.36
CA LYS A 116 32.72 34.06 -18.89
C LYS A 116 33.86 34.37 -19.86
N ALA A 117 33.64 35.32 -20.76
CA ALA A 117 34.62 35.82 -21.71
C ALA A 117 34.21 37.19 -22.24
N VAL A 118 35.21 37.94 -22.72
CA VAL A 118 35.02 39.19 -23.46
C VAL A 118 35.60 39.01 -24.86
N ILE A 119 34.76 39.05 -25.89
CA ILE A 119 35.13 38.75 -27.27
C ILE A 119 34.94 39.97 -28.18
N TYR A 120 35.83 40.13 -29.14
CA TYR A 120 35.76 41.19 -30.13
C TYR A 120 34.95 40.75 -31.36
N ARG A 121 33.88 41.48 -31.69
CA ARG A 121 33.10 41.26 -32.90
C ARG A 121 33.75 41.92 -34.14
N LYS A 122 34.12 41.07 -35.11
CA LYS A 122 34.64 41.43 -36.44
C LYS A 122 33.50 41.42 -37.47
N ASN A 123 32.68 42.47 -37.49
CA ASN A 123 31.53 42.60 -38.41
C ASN A 123 31.85 42.10 -39.84
N GLY A 124 30.98 41.25 -40.38
CA GLY A 124 31.13 40.68 -41.73
C GLY A 124 32.01 39.42 -41.82
N GLN A 125 32.59 38.95 -40.70
CA GLN A 125 33.31 37.68 -40.64
C GLN A 125 32.49 36.62 -39.89
N GLN A 126 32.66 35.36 -40.28
CA GLN A 126 32.18 34.23 -39.49
C GLN A 126 32.91 34.16 -38.16
N GLN A 127 32.17 34.01 -37.07
CA GLN A 127 32.71 33.91 -35.72
C GLN A 127 31.74 33.12 -34.85
N SER A 128 32.24 32.11 -34.17
CA SER A 128 31.52 31.37 -33.14
C SER A 128 32.31 31.35 -31.82
N TYR A 129 31.60 31.12 -30.72
CA TYR A 129 32.19 30.92 -29.40
C TYR A 129 31.55 29.71 -28.72
N ASP A 130 32.39 28.76 -28.32
CA ASP A 130 31.97 27.59 -27.54
C ASP A 130 31.81 27.99 -26.08
N TYR A 131 30.56 28.23 -25.67
CA TYR A 131 30.22 28.64 -24.33
C TYR A 131 30.09 27.42 -23.42
N GLN A 132 30.77 27.48 -22.26
CA GLN A 132 30.64 26.48 -21.20
C GLN A 132 30.69 27.14 -19.82
N ALA A 133 29.66 26.93 -19.01
CA ALA A 133 29.61 27.44 -17.63
C ALA A 133 28.94 26.43 -16.70
N ALA A 134 29.07 26.66 -15.39
CA ALA A 134 28.46 25.82 -14.36
C ALA A 134 27.87 26.67 -13.24
N LEU A 135 26.80 26.16 -12.61
CA LEU A 135 26.18 26.71 -11.42
C LEU A 135 26.02 25.60 -10.36
N PRO A 136 26.05 25.93 -9.06
CA PRO A 136 25.64 24.98 -8.03
C PRO A 136 24.20 24.50 -8.27
N TYR A 137 23.96 23.20 -8.12
CA TYR A 137 22.64 22.61 -8.27
C TYR A 137 21.75 22.92 -7.06
N GLU A 138 20.51 23.32 -7.35
CA GLU A 138 19.43 23.37 -6.38
C GLU A 138 18.19 22.62 -6.93
N PRO A 139 17.39 21.93 -6.09
CA PRO A 139 16.27 21.09 -6.55
C PRO A 139 15.24 21.80 -7.44
N TRP A 140 15.01 23.12 -7.24
CA TRP A 140 14.07 23.90 -8.06
C TRP A 140 14.47 24.00 -9.54
N MET A 141 15.73 23.69 -9.87
CA MET A 141 16.25 23.70 -11.24
C MET A 141 15.70 22.55 -12.10
N LEU A 142 15.16 21.49 -11.46
CA LEU A 142 14.53 20.38 -12.17
C LEU A 142 13.28 20.84 -12.93
N GLY A 143 13.16 20.37 -14.17
CA GLY A 143 12.11 20.76 -15.11
C GLY A 143 12.21 22.21 -15.59
N GLY A 144 13.27 22.94 -15.22
CA GLY A 144 13.48 24.34 -15.59
C GLY A 144 13.77 24.54 -17.09
N ARG A 145 13.89 25.80 -17.49
CA ARG A 145 14.19 26.22 -18.88
C ARG A 145 15.32 27.25 -18.92
N ILE A 146 16.03 27.28 -20.05
CA ILE A 146 17.04 28.31 -20.32
C ILE A 146 16.41 29.48 -21.08
N GLU A 147 16.61 30.68 -20.57
CA GLU A 147 16.32 31.95 -21.22
C GLU A 147 17.64 32.67 -21.53
N LEU A 148 17.71 33.39 -22.64
CA LEU A 148 18.83 34.28 -22.93
C LEU A 148 18.39 35.72 -22.72
N ARG A 149 19.12 36.43 -21.88
CA ARG A 149 18.94 37.87 -21.67
C ARG A 149 20.09 38.64 -22.30
N GLU A 150 19.76 39.73 -22.95
CA GLU A 150 20.69 40.67 -23.55
C GLU A 150 20.67 41.99 -22.77
N VAL A 151 21.86 42.56 -22.55
CA VAL A 151 22.00 43.96 -22.12
C VAL A 151 23.04 44.67 -22.98
N VAL A 152 22.67 45.81 -23.56
CA VAL A 152 23.52 46.60 -24.45
C VAL A 152 23.95 47.90 -23.78
N TYR A 153 25.24 48.21 -23.84
CA TYR A 153 25.82 49.47 -23.36
C TYR A 153 26.52 50.25 -24.46
N GLY A 154 26.38 51.57 -24.37
CA GLY A 154 26.95 52.55 -25.30
C GLY A 154 28.32 53.09 -24.93
N CYS A 155 28.75 54.10 -25.68
CA CYS A 155 30.04 54.77 -25.52
C CYS A 155 30.19 55.46 -24.16
N ALA A 156 29.10 56.01 -23.61
CA ALA A 156 29.07 56.72 -22.33
C ALA A 156 28.83 55.80 -21.13
N ASN A 157 29.00 54.47 -21.27
CA ASN A 157 28.65 53.48 -20.25
C ASN A 157 27.17 53.54 -19.82
N CYS A 158 26.29 54.08 -20.65
CA CYS A 158 24.84 54.06 -20.46
C CYS A 158 24.25 52.78 -21.05
N LYS A 159 23.20 52.24 -20.40
CA LYS A 159 22.39 51.16 -20.95
C LYS A 159 21.60 51.71 -22.15
N GLU A 160 21.78 51.10 -23.31
CA GLU A 160 21.15 51.51 -24.57
C GLU A 160 20.09 50.49 -25.06
N GLY A 161 20.04 49.31 -24.45
CA GLY A 161 19.06 48.29 -24.81
C GLY A 161 19.06 47.06 -23.92
N HIS A 162 17.99 46.28 -24.03
CA HIS A 162 17.86 44.95 -23.45
C HIS A 162 16.87 44.15 -24.30
N ALA A 163 17.03 42.83 -24.30
CA ALA A 163 16.10 41.89 -24.91
C ALA A 163 16.11 40.59 -24.13
N GLU A 164 15.01 39.86 -24.15
CA GLU A 164 14.89 38.55 -23.52
C GLU A 164 14.28 37.59 -24.54
N GLN A 165 14.84 36.39 -24.61
CA GLN A 165 14.36 35.35 -25.49
C GLN A 165 14.29 34.03 -24.74
N ALA A 166 13.07 33.59 -24.47
CA ALA A 166 12.82 32.22 -24.08
C ALA A 166 13.25 31.30 -25.24
N MET A 167 14.09 30.32 -24.92
CA MET A 167 14.45 29.30 -25.89
C MET A 167 13.29 28.28 -26.01
N ALA A 168 13.21 27.56 -27.13
CA ALA A 168 12.09 26.66 -27.44
C ALA A 168 11.70 25.71 -26.28
N GLU A 169 10.40 25.57 -26.03
CA GLU A 169 9.79 24.89 -24.87
C GLU A 169 10.08 23.38 -24.78
N GLY A 170 10.51 22.74 -25.87
CA GLY A 170 10.73 21.28 -25.93
C GLY A 170 11.94 20.78 -25.13
N ASP A 171 12.85 21.65 -24.75
CA ASP A 171 14.12 21.29 -24.10
C ASP A 171 14.09 21.71 -22.62
N LYS A 172 13.46 20.90 -21.77
CA LYS A 172 13.63 21.03 -20.32
C LYS A 172 15.12 20.93 -20.00
N ALA A 173 15.64 21.92 -19.27
CA ALA A 173 17.06 22.05 -18.96
C ALA A 173 17.56 20.86 -18.13
N LEU A 174 16.77 20.36 -17.19
CA LEU A 174 17.09 19.19 -16.38
C LEU A 174 15.84 18.34 -16.20
N ALA A 175 15.78 17.15 -16.78
CA ALA A 175 14.67 16.24 -16.53
C ALA A 175 14.82 15.61 -15.12
N PRO A 176 13.75 15.56 -14.30
CA PRO A 176 13.75 14.77 -13.08
C PRO A 176 13.99 13.29 -13.39
N PHE A 177 14.71 12.61 -12.50
CA PHE A 177 14.85 11.16 -12.54
C PHE A 177 13.47 10.51 -12.41
N THR A 178 13.13 9.66 -13.38
CA THR A 178 11.87 8.92 -13.39
C THR A 178 12.14 7.47 -12.96
N PRO A 179 11.75 7.05 -11.76
CA PRO A 179 12.03 5.71 -11.26
C PRO A 179 11.16 4.64 -11.91
N ASP A 180 11.75 3.49 -12.23
CA ASP A 180 11.05 2.26 -12.64
C ASP A 180 10.93 1.29 -11.44
N TYR A 181 10.04 1.61 -10.50
CA TYR A 181 9.80 0.74 -9.33
C TYR A 181 9.02 -0.52 -9.70
N ARG A 182 9.47 -1.67 -9.17
CA ARG A 182 8.91 -3.00 -9.46
C ARG A 182 8.34 -3.65 -8.21
N VAL A 183 7.11 -4.13 -8.32
CA VAL A 183 6.49 -5.03 -7.33
C VAL A 183 5.82 -6.13 -8.14
N SER A 184 6.48 -7.29 -8.26
CA SER A 184 5.90 -8.40 -9.02
C SER A 184 4.62 -8.91 -8.38
N LYS A 185 3.66 -9.39 -9.21
CA LYS A 185 2.48 -10.12 -8.75
C LYS A 185 2.97 -11.37 -8.01
N ALA A 186 2.63 -11.47 -6.74
CA ALA A 186 3.02 -12.57 -5.88
C ALA A 186 2.23 -13.83 -6.25
N VAL A 187 2.92 -14.97 -6.32
CA VAL A 187 2.25 -16.26 -6.47
C VAL A 187 1.68 -16.65 -5.11
N VAL A 188 0.38 -16.85 -5.06
CA VAL A 188 -0.29 -17.40 -3.88
C VAL A 188 -0.10 -18.91 -3.91
N ALA A 189 0.33 -19.50 -2.80
CA ALA A 189 0.42 -20.95 -2.70
C ALA A 189 -1.00 -21.56 -2.72
N PRO A 190 -1.24 -22.65 -3.49
CA PRO A 190 -2.53 -23.33 -3.46
C PRO A 190 -2.78 -23.87 -2.05
N GLU A 191 -3.96 -23.57 -1.49
CA GLU A 191 -4.38 -24.11 -0.20
C GLU A 191 -4.54 -25.64 -0.35
N PRO A 192 -3.99 -26.48 0.57
CA PRO A 192 -4.39 -27.87 0.65
C PRO A 192 -5.91 -27.95 0.88
N VAL A 193 -6.55 -29.04 0.44
CA VAL A 193 -8.00 -29.25 0.55
C VAL A 193 -8.50 -28.77 1.91
N LYS A 194 -9.48 -27.86 1.90
CA LYS A 194 -9.98 -27.23 3.14
C LYS A 194 -10.72 -28.26 3.98
N GLU A 195 -10.02 -28.85 4.91
CA GLU A 195 -10.63 -29.59 6.01
C GLU A 195 -11.21 -28.58 7.00
N ARG A 196 -12.52 -28.68 7.25
CA ARG A 196 -13.23 -27.88 8.26
C ARG A 196 -13.91 -28.84 9.23
N ALA A 197 -14.00 -28.44 10.49
CA ALA A 197 -14.64 -29.23 11.53
C ALA A 197 -15.56 -28.33 12.36
N GLU A 198 -16.79 -28.78 12.60
CA GLU A 198 -17.70 -28.16 13.55
C GLU A 198 -17.91 -29.10 14.74
N THR A 199 -17.62 -28.63 15.95
CA THR A 199 -17.87 -29.37 17.20
C THR A 199 -19.11 -28.82 17.88
N ARG A 200 -20.04 -29.70 18.21
CA ARG A 200 -21.30 -29.40 18.90
C ARG A 200 -21.49 -30.35 20.08
N THR A 201 -22.33 -29.96 21.03
CA THR A 201 -22.64 -30.77 22.21
C THR A 201 -24.12 -31.14 22.18
N ALA A 202 -24.42 -32.43 22.35
CA ALA A 202 -25.78 -32.96 22.48
C ALA A 202 -26.03 -33.40 23.92
N ARG A 203 -27.04 -32.83 24.58
CA ARG A 203 -27.33 -33.12 26.00
C ARG A 203 -28.50 -34.08 26.16
N LEU A 204 -28.29 -35.31 25.70
CA LEU A 204 -29.28 -36.36 25.87
C LEU A 204 -29.44 -36.75 27.34
N GLN A 205 -30.68 -36.71 27.79
CA GLN A 205 -31.10 -37.11 29.11
C GLN A 205 -31.33 -38.62 29.11
N PHE A 206 -30.70 -39.32 30.05
CA PHE A 206 -30.93 -40.74 30.26
C PHE A 206 -31.63 -40.94 31.60
N ARG A 207 -32.51 -41.96 31.67
CA ARG A 207 -33.01 -42.44 32.96
C ARG A 207 -31.83 -42.99 33.77
N GLN A 208 -31.95 -42.96 35.10
CA GLN A 208 -30.89 -43.44 35.98
C GLN A 208 -30.50 -44.88 35.61
N ASN A 209 -29.19 -45.16 35.58
CA ASN A 209 -28.65 -46.48 35.23
C ASN A 209 -29.12 -47.00 33.84
N SER A 210 -29.43 -46.09 32.90
CA SER A 210 -29.83 -46.44 31.54
C SER A 210 -28.94 -45.80 30.49
N SER A 211 -28.78 -46.50 29.38
CA SER A 211 -28.16 -46.06 28.13
C SER A 211 -29.15 -46.01 26.97
N ASN A 212 -30.42 -46.38 27.18
CA ASN A 212 -31.43 -46.36 26.14
C ASN A 212 -31.86 -44.91 25.90
N ILE A 213 -31.81 -44.47 24.65
CA ILE A 213 -32.38 -43.19 24.24
C ILE A 213 -33.89 -43.37 24.23
N ASP A 214 -34.56 -42.60 25.09
CA ASP A 214 -36.01 -42.43 25.11
C ASP A 214 -36.31 -41.03 24.56
N PRO A 215 -36.71 -40.91 23.28
CA PRO A 215 -36.94 -39.60 22.66
C PRO A 215 -37.99 -38.76 23.39
N ASP A 216 -38.95 -39.39 24.08
CA ASP A 216 -40.03 -38.70 24.78
C ASP A 216 -39.66 -38.39 26.25
N PHE A 217 -38.44 -38.75 26.67
CA PHE A 217 -37.92 -38.41 27.98
C PHE A 217 -37.34 -37.00 27.99
N LYS A 218 -38.04 -36.09 28.70
CA LYS A 218 -37.66 -34.67 28.81
C LYS A 218 -37.51 -34.04 27.42
N ASP A 219 -36.42 -33.33 27.18
CA ASP A 219 -36.17 -32.58 25.94
C ASP A 219 -35.38 -33.38 24.90
N ASN A 220 -35.28 -34.71 25.07
CA ASN A 220 -34.51 -35.58 24.18
C ASN A 220 -34.93 -35.44 22.73
N ARG A 221 -36.24 -35.35 22.43
CA ARG A 221 -36.70 -35.17 21.06
C ARG A 221 -36.12 -33.92 20.40
N GLN A 222 -36.15 -32.79 21.10
CA GLN A 222 -35.59 -31.55 20.58
C GLN A 222 -34.08 -31.65 20.37
N GLU A 223 -33.35 -32.25 21.31
CA GLU A 223 -31.91 -32.47 21.18
C GLU A 223 -31.58 -33.38 19.98
N LEU A 224 -32.32 -34.49 19.82
CA LEU A 224 -32.15 -35.42 18.71
C LEU A 224 -32.47 -34.75 17.36
N ASP A 225 -33.55 -33.98 17.28
CA ASP A 225 -33.93 -33.23 16.08
C ASP A 225 -32.85 -32.20 15.70
N ASN A 226 -32.30 -31.47 16.69
CA ASN A 226 -31.22 -30.51 16.48
C ASN A 226 -29.94 -31.19 15.96
N VAL A 227 -29.59 -32.34 16.52
CA VAL A 227 -28.41 -33.12 16.13
C VAL A 227 -28.56 -33.60 14.68
N VAL A 228 -29.69 -34.22 14.33
CA VAL A 228 -29.98 -34.70 12.97
C VAL A 228 -30.01 -33.54 11.98
N ALA A 229 -30.68 -32.43 12.32
CA ALA A 229 -30.72 -31.24 11.48
C ALA A 229 -29.33 -30.68 11.20
N SER A 230 -28.43 -30.69 12.19
CA SER A 230 -27.06 -30.19 12.01
C SER A 230 -26.24 -31.02 11.03
N ILE A 231 -26.39 -32.35 11.02
CA ILE A 231 -25.72 -33.22 10.05
C ILE A 231 -26.33 -33.07 8.67
N ASN A 232 -27.66 -33.07 8.58
CA ASN A 232 -28.35 -32.93 7.30
C ASN A 232 -28.10 -31.56 6.65
N MET A 233 -27.81 -30.52 7.44
CA MET A 233 -27.37 -29.23 6.91
C MET A 233 -26.02 -29.31 6.20
N VAL A 234 -25.12 -30.18 6.67
CA VAL A 234 -23.81 -30.40 6.03
C VAL A 234 -23.94 -31.39 4.87
N ASP A 235 -24.62 -32.53 5.08
CA ASP A 235 -24.81 -33.59 4.09
C ASP A 235 -25.67 -33.14 2.89
N GLY A 236 -26.68 -32.30 3.15
CA GLY A 236 -27.54 -31.75 2.11
C GLY A 236 -26.93 -30.57 1.35
N ASN A 237 -25.71 -30.14 1.71
CA ASN A 237 -25.03 -29.06 1.02
C ASN A 237 -24.14 -29.64 -0.09
N PRO A 238 -24.41 -29.37 -1.39
CA PRO A 238 -23.63 -29.91 -2.49
C PRO A 238 -22.17 -29.41 -2.53
N ASP A 239 -21.86 -28.35 -1.80
CA ASP A 239 -20.52 -27.78 -1.70
C ASP A 239 -19.70 -28.42 -0.57
N LEU A 240 -20.30 -29.29 0.26
CA LEU A 240 -19.66 -29.91 1.41
C LEU A 240 -19.64 -31.44 1.27
N THR A 241 -18.51 -32.05 1.61
CA THR A 241 -18.35 -33.50 1.68
C THR A 241 -17.95 -33.88 3.09
N ILE A 242 -18.81 -34.58 3.83
CA ILE A 242 -18.47 -35.08 5.17
C ILE A 242 -17.30 -36.07 5.07
N THR A 243 -16.27 -35.85 5.88
CA THR A 243 -15.07 -36.69 5.98
C THR A 243 -15.02 -37.49 7.27
N GLY A 244 -15.78 -37.11 8.29
CA GLY A 244 -15.85 -37.84 9.55
C GLY A 244 -16.92 -37.30 10.49
N ILE A 245 -17.54 -38.18 11.27
CA ILE A 245 -18.45 -37.83 12.37
C ILE A 245 -17.94 -38.53 13.63
N TYR A 246 -17.60 -37.75 14.63
CA TYR A 246 -17.05 -38.25 15.90
C TYR A 246 -18.08 -38.04 16.99
N ILE A 247 -18.35 -39.06 17.80
CA ILE A 247 -19.24 -38.98 18.96
C ILE A 247 -18.46 -39.41 20.19
N THR A 248 -18.42 -38.53 21.18
CA THR A 248 -17.75 -38.74 22.46
C THR A 248 -18.78 -38.77 23.59
N GLY A 249 -18.88 -39.89 24.30
CA GLY A 249 -19.77 -40.04 25.45
C GLY A 249 -19.06 -39.78 26.77
N TYR A 250 -19.74 -39.09 27.69
CA TYR A 250 -19.25 -38.78 29.04
C TYR A 250 -20.21 -39.32 30.11
N ALA A 251 -19.65 -39.63 31.28
CA ALA A 251 -20.36 -39.99 32.48
C ALA A 251 -20.02 -39.04 33.64
N SER A 252 -20.94 -38.91 34.59
CA SER A 252 -20.64 -38.33 35.89
C SER A 252 -19.84 -39.33 36.74
N PRO A 253 -19.02 -38.89 37.71
CA PRO A 253 -18.37 -39.77 38.69
C PRO A 253 -19.40 -40.38 39.65
N GLU A 254 -20.11 -41.41 39.17
CA GLU A 254 -21.16 -42.13 39.89
C GLU A 254 -21.05 -43.64 39.64
N GLY A 255 -20.57 -44.40 40.62
CA GLY A 255 -20.23 -45.81 40.47
C GLY A 255 -18.77 -46.00 40.07
N SER A 256 -18.36 -47.24 39.82
CA SER A 256 -16.95 -47.50 39.50
C SER A 256 -16.53 -46.95 38.14
N GLU A 257 -15.27 -46.58 38.01
CA GLU A 257 -14.68 -46.04 36.78
C GLU A 257 -14.93 -47.00 35.61
N ALA A 258 -14.72 -48.30 35.81
CA ALA A 258 -14.95 -49.32 34.78
C ALA A 258 -16.42 -49.37 34.32
N TYR A 259 -17.36 -49.15 35.24
CA TYR A 259 -18.78 -49.07 34.90
C TYR A 259 -19.09 -47.78 34.14
N ASN A 260 -18.56 -46.64 34.58
CA ASN A 260 -18.78 -45.34 33.94
C ASN A 260 -18.16 -45.27 32.54
N LEU A 261 -17.00 -45.89 32.33
CA LEU A 261 -16.39 -46.04 31.02
C LEU A 261 -17.33 -46.81 30.08
N LYS A 262 -17.82 -47.99 30.50
CA LYS A 262 -18.76 -48.79 29.71
C LYS A 262 -20.07 -48.06 29.45
N LEU A 263 -20.60 -47.35 30.44
CA LEU A 263 -21.84 -46.59 30.32
C LEU A 263 -21.71 -45.45 29.31
N SER A 264 -20.60 -44.70 29.37
CA SER A 264 -20.32 -43.61 28.45
C SER A 264 -20.19 -44.10 26.99
N GLN A 265 -19.52 -45.24 26.78
CA GLN A 265 -19.42 -45.88 25.45
C GLN A 265 -20.80 -46.31 24.95
N THR A 266 -21.58 -47.00 25.77
CA THR A 266 -22.91 -47.50 25.37
C THR A 266 -23.86 -46.35 25.02
N ARG A 267 -23.76 -45.21 25.73
CA ARG A 267 -24.53 -43.99 25.41
C ARG A 267 -24.09 -43.33 24.10
N ALA A 268 -22.79 -43.29 23.84
CA ALA A 268 -22.25 -42.79 22.59
C ALA A 268 -22.70 -43.68 21.41
N ASP A 269 -22.65 -45.01 21.57
CA ASP A 269 -23.10 -45.98 20.57
C ASP A 269 -24.60 -45.85 20.28
N ALA A 270 -25.43 -45.66 21.32
CA ALA A 270 -26.86 -45.45 21.16
C ALA A 270 -27.17 -44.19 20.35
N LEU A 271 -26.45 -43.09 20.60
CA LEU A 271 -26.59 -41.86 19.83
C LEU A 271 -26.13 -42.04 18.39
N ALA A 272 -24.99 -42.72 18.18
CA ALA A 272 -24.49 -43.02 16.85
C ALA A 272 -25.48 -43.87 16.04
N ALA A 273 -26.09 -44.90 16.66
CA ALA A 273 -27.10 -45.73 16.03
C ALA A 273 -28.33 -44.91 15.62
N TYR A 274 -28.84 -44.07 16.53
CA TYR A 274 -29.96 -43.18 16.23
C TYR A 274 -29.64 -42.25 15.05
N MET A 275 -28.46 -41.61 15.04
CA MET A 275 -28.10 -40.66 13.99
C MET A 275 -27.88 -41.36 12.63
N LYS A 276 -27.28 -42.55 12.60
CA LYS A 276 -27.12 -43.36 11.38
C LYS A 276 -28.47 -43.74 10.76
N GLU A 277 -29.48 -44.04 11.58
CA GLU A 277 -30.83 -44.35 11.08
C GLU A 277 -31.58 -43.12 10.54
N ASN A 278 -31.18 -41.92 10.94
CA ASN A 278 -31.87 -40.66 10.64
C ASN A 278 -31.07 -39.71 9.72
N THR A 279 -29.95 -40.18 9.15
CA THR A 279 -29.10 -39.43 8.22
C THR A 279 -28.64 -40.33 7.07
N SER A 280 -28.22 -39.74 5.95
CA SER A 280 -27.73 -40.47 4.76
C SER A 280 -26.22 -40.71 4.73
N VAL A 281 -25.50 -40.33 5.79
CA VAL A 281 -24.03 -40.35 5.83
C VAL A 281 -23.48 -41.77 5.89
N ASP A 282 -22.47 -42.07 5.08
CA ASP A 282 -21.78 -43.37 5.09
C ASP A 282 -21.33 -43.77 6.50
N HIS A 283 -21.74 -44.96 6.94
CA HIS A 283 -21.41 -45.53 8.24
C HIS A 283 -19.91 -45.65 8.50
N SER A 284 -19.08 -45.73 7.45
CA SER A 284 -17.62 -45.80 7.55
C SER A 284 -16.99 -44.53 8.14
N LEU A 285 -17.68 -43.39 8.03
CA LEU A 285 -17.22 -42.08 8.51
C LEU A 285 -17.48 -41.86 10.01
N TRP A 286 -18.14 -42.80 10.70
CA TRP A 286 -18.56 -42.62 12.08
C TRP A 286 -17.57 -43.23 13.07
N HIS A 287 -17.06 -42.39 13.96
CA HIS A 287 -16.13 -42.74 15.03
C HIS A 287 -16.80 -42.50 16.38
N VAL A 288 -16.85 -43.52 17.23
CA VAL A 288 -17.58 -43.46 18.50
C VAL A 288 -16.65 -43.85 19.64
N THR A 289 -16.63 -43.05 20.70
CA THR A 289 -15.73 -43.28 21.86
C THR A 289 -16.41 -42.86 23.15
N GLY A 290 -16.36 -43.72 24.17
CA GLY A 290 -16.68 -43.37 25.55
C GLY A 290 -15.41 -43.05 26.32
N VAL A 291 -15.39 -41.94 27.06
CA VAL A 291 -14.21 -41.52 27.85
C VAL A 291 -14.37 -41.76 29.35
N GLY A 292 -15.55 -42.21 29.79
CA GLY A 292 -15.87 -42.42 31.20
C GLY A 292 -16.16 -41.10 31.91
N GLU A 293 -15.62 -40.95 33.11
CA GLU A 293 -15.94 -39.84 34.01
C GLU A 293 -15.31 -38.51 33.58
N ASP A 294 -16.13 -37.46 33.49
CA ASP A 294 -15.67 -36.12 33.10
C ASP A 294 -15.27 -35.27 34.31
N TRP A 295 -14.08 -35.53 34.86
CA TRP A 295 -13.53 -34.78 35.99
C TRP A 295 -13.23 -33.32 35.65
N GLU A 296 -12.76 -33.05 34.42
CA GLU A 296 -12.51 -31.67 33.96
C GLU A 296 -13.83 -30.89 33.84
N GLY A 297 -14.86 -31.51 33.28
CA GLY A 297 -16.21 -30.96 33.23
C GLY A 297 -16.81 -30.77 34.60
N LEU A 298 -16.62 -31.71 35.54
CA LEU A 298 -17.10 -31.58 36.92
C LEU A 298 -16.48 -30.35 37.58
N ARG A 299 -15.17 -30.15 37.44
CA ARG A 299 -14.47 -28.97 37.94
C ARG A 299 -15.11 -27.68 37.42
N LYS A 300 -15.31 -27.58 36.10
CA LYS A 300 -15.94 -26.42 35.45
C LYS A 300 -17.37 -26.20 35.92
N GLU A 301 -18.13 -27.26 36.16
CA GLU A 301 -19.51 -27.17 36.63
C GLU A 301 -19.56 -26.69 38.09
N VAL A 302 -18.75 -27.26 38.99
CA VAL A 302 -18.68 -26.84 40.41
C VAL A 302 -18.37 -25.34 40.55
N MET A 303 -17.48 -24.80 39.71
CA MET A 303 -17.16 -23.36 39.72
C MET A 303 -18.37 -22.44 39.42
N LYS A 304 -19.41 -22.94 38.74
CA LYS A 304 -20.65 -22.17 38.48
C LYS A 304 -21.55 -22.08 39.71
N HIS A 305 -21.27 -22.85 40.76
CA HIS A 305 -22.08 -22.96 41.97
C HIS A 305 -21.28 -22.51 43.21
N PRO A 306 -20.90 -21.22 43.32
CA PRO A 306 -20.06 -20.72 44.41
C PRO A 306 -20.71 -20.81 45.80
N ARG A 307 -22.02 -21.13 45.86
CA ARG A 307 -22.77 -21.35 47.11
C ARG A 307 -22.78 -22.81 47.56
N LEU A 308 -22.03 -23.69 46.91
CA LEU A 308 -21.83 -25.06 47.41
C LEU A 308 -21.04 -24.99 48.71
N LEU A 309 -21.52 -25.66 49.75
CA LEU A 309 -20.83 -25.72 51.03
C LEU A 309 -19.48 -26.44 50.83
N LYS A 310 -18.41 -25.88 51.40
CA LYS A 310 -17.03 -26.40 51.25
C LYS A 310 -16.60 -26.56 49.79
N VAL A 311 -17.00 -25.63 48.92
CA VAL A 311 -16.63 -25.64 47.49
C VAL A 311 -15.12 -25.78 47.25
N ASP A 312 -14.27 -25.15 48.08
CA ASP A 312 -12.82 -25.26 47.96
C ASP A 312 -12.31 -26.69 48.27
N GLU A 313 -12.95 -27.39 49.21
CA GLU A 313 -12.65 -28.80 49.53
C GLU A 313 -13.07 -29.73 48.39
N VAL A 314 -14.24 -29.47 47.79
CA VAL A 314 -14.73 -30.19 46.60
C VAL A 314 -13.78 -29.99 45.42
N LEU A 315 -13.42 -28.74 45.12
CA LEU A 315 -12.49 -28.40 44.04
C LEU A 315 -11.12 -29.03 44.29
N LYS A 316 -10.65 -29.04 45.55
CA LYS A 316 -9.40 -29.72 45.91
C LYS A 316 -9.45 -31.22 45.64
N ILE A 317 -10.56 -31.90 45.97
CA ILE A 317 -10.70 -33.34 45.68
C ILE A 317 -10.66 -33.60 44.17
N ILE A 318 -11.28 -32.74 43.36
CA ILE A 318 -11.29 -32.84 41.90
C ILE A 318 -9.88 -32.56 41.33
N ASP A 319 -9.23 -31.49 41.81
CA ASP A 319 -7.92 -31.04 41.32
C ASP A 319 -6.79 -32.01 41.69
N ASP A 320 -6.89 -32.67 42.84
CA ASP A 320 -5.92 -33.67 43.31
C ASP A 320 -6.24 -35.11 42.82
N CYS A 321 -7.24 -35.28 41.93
CA CYS A 321 -7.66 -36.60 41.43
C CYS A 321 -6.81 -37.10 40.25
N ASP A 322 -5.56 -37.45 40.53
CA ASP A 322 -4.62 -38.03 39.54
C ASP A 322 -4.43 -39.55 39.70
N GLY A 323 -5.08 -40.15 40.70
CA GLY A 323 -4.95 -41.57 41.08
C GLY A 323 -6.18 -42.39 40.73
N ASP A 324 -6.54 -43.32 41.62
CA ASP A 324 -7.77 -44.12 41.47
C ASP A 324 -9.01 -43.21 41.56
N ARG A 325 -9.78 -43.16 40.47
CA ARG A 325 -10.98 -42.32 40.38
C ARG A 325 -12.09 -42.79 41.32
N ASP A 326 -12.14 -44.09 41.64
CA ASP A 326 -13.09 -44.63 42.60
C ASP A 326 -12.78 -44.10 44.02
N ASP A 327 -11.50 -43.92 44.35
CA ASP A 327 -11.08 -43.29 45.62
C ASP A 327 -11.46 -41.80 45.66
N CYS A 328 -11.30 -41.07 44.56
CA CYS A 328 -11.72 -39.69 44.45
C CYS A 328 -13.23 -39.55 44.60
N GLU A 329 -14.00 -40.41 43.92
CA GLU A 329 -15.45 -40.47 44.01
C GLU A 329 -15.88 -40.78 45.46
N ALA A 330 -15.20 -41.70 46.14
CA ALA A 330 -15.43 -42.02 47.54
C ALA A 330 -15.15 -40.81 48.46
N LYS A 331 -14.09 -40.02 48.19
CA LYS A 331 -13.83 -38.77 48.93
C LYS A 331 -14.99 -37.78 48.76
N LEU A 332 -15.51 -37.60 47.55
CA LEU A 332 -16.68 -36.75 47.30
C LEU A 332 -17.92 -37.27 48.03
N LYS A 333 -18.17 -38.58 48.01
CA LYS A 333 -19.29 -39.24 48.74
C LYS A 333 -19.21 -39.06 50.25
N ASN A 334 -18.01 -39.06 50.81
CA ASN A 334 -17.77 -38.98 52.25
C ASN A 334 -17.64 -37.55 52.78
N LEU A 335 -17.87 -36.52 51.96
CA LEU A 335 -17.88 -35.12 52.39
C LEU A 335 -18.93 -34.89 53.48
N VAL A 336 -18.53 -34.15 54.52
CA VAL A 336 -19.40 -33.80 55.66
C VAL A 336 -19.69 -32.29 55.63
N PRO A 337 -20.98 -31.89 55.68
CA PRO A 337 -22.14 -32.75 55.87
C PRO A 337 -22.63 -33.39 54.54
N PRO A 338 -23.37 -34.53 54.57
CA PRO A 338 -23.73 -35.32 53.38
C PRO A 338 -24.49 -34.55 52.28
N GLU A 339 -25.12 -33.43 52.64
CA GLU A 339 -25.83 -32.53 51.74
C GLU A 339 -24.91 -31.98 50.64
N ILE A 340 -23.59 -31.91 50.86
CA ILE A 340 -22.63 -31.48 49.83
C ILE A 340 -22.66 -32.46 48.66
N TYR A 341 -22.53 -33.76 48.93
CA TYR A 341 -22.57 -34.79 47.89
C TYR A 341 -23.96 -34.89 47.25
N GLN A 342 -25.03 -34.72 48.02
CA GLN A 342 -26.39 -34.69 47.47
C GLN A 342 -26.57 -33.53 46.48
N ARG A 343 -26.00 -32.36 46.75
CA ARG A 343 -26.03 -31.24 45.80
C ARG A 343 -25.16 -31.49 44.57
N LEU A 344 -23.97 -32.09 44.73
CA LEU A 344 -23.16 -32.54 43.57
C LEU A 344 -23.97 -33.45 42.64
N LEU A 345 -24.60 -34.47 43.21
CA LEU A 345 -25.41 -35.45 42.47
C LEU A 345 -26.63 -34.81 41.78
N ASN A 346 -27.34 -33.92 42.47
CA ASN A 346 -28.62 -33.37 41.99
C ASN A 346 -28.46 -32.13 41.10
N GLU A 347 -27.42 -31.33 41.31
CA GLU A 347 -27.25 -30.01 40.67
C GLU A 347 -26.11 -29.98 39.66
N MET A 348 -25.04 -30.76 39.84
CA MET A 348 -23.81 -30.65 39.02
C MET A 348 -23.50 -31.90 38.17
N TYR A 349 -23.93 -33.09 38.57
CA TYR A 349 -23.65 -34.31 37.81
C TYR A 349 -24.51 -34.44 36.55
N GLY A 350 -25.72 -33.88 36.56
CA GLY A 350 -26.63 -33.90 35.40
C GLY A 350 -25.96 -33.41 34.10
N PRO A 351 -25.36 -32.21 34.07
CA PRO A 351 -24.64 -31.68 32.91
C PRO A 351 -23.48 -32.53 32.37
N LEU A 352 -22.88 -33.39 33.20
CA LEU A 352 -21.77 -34.28 32.79
C LEU A 352 -22.25 -35.48 31.99
N ARG A 353 -23.52 -35.86 32.14
CA ARG A 353 -24.16 -36.94 31.38
C ARG A 353 -24.55 -36.42 29.99
N ARG A 354 -23.53 -36.22 29.13
CA ARG A 354 -23.70 -35.66 27.79
C ARG A 354 -22.97 -36.49 26.74
N ASN A 355 -23.34 -36.26 25.48
CA ASN A 355 -22.53 -36.66 24.34
C ASN A 355 -22.03 -35.39 23.63
N GLU A 356 -20.81 -35.40 23.16
CA GLU A 356 -20.30 -34.40 22.23
C GLU A 356 -20.20 -35.03 20.86
N TYR A 357 -20.48 -34.26 19.82
CA TYR A 357 -20.27 -34.73 18.46
C TYR A 357 -19.57 -33.67 17.61
N ARG A 358 -18.74 -34.15 16.69
CA ARG A 358 -17.97 -33.31 15.79
C ARG A 358 -18.16 -33.83 14.38
N VAL A 359 -18.54 -32.93 13.47
CA VAL A 359 -18.65 -33.23 12.04
C VAL A 359 -17.46 -32.57 11.34
N GLU A 360 -16.65 -33.39 10.69
CA GLU A 360 -15.56 -32.99 9.81
C GLU A 360 -16.04 -33.08 8.36
N TYR A 361 -15.72 -32.08 7.55
CA TYR A 361 -16.11 -32.01 6.15
C TYR A 361 -15.11 -31.19 5.32
N ASN A 362 -15.05 -31.50 4.03
CA ASN A 362 -14.31 -30.77 3.02
C ASN A 362 -15.25 -29.88 2.21
N VAL A 363 -14.76 -28.73 1.77
CA VAL A 363 -15.49 -27.91 0.78
C VAL A 363 -15.14 -28.43 -0.61
N CYS A 364 -16.08 -29.08 -1.29
CA CYS A 364 -15.92 -29.69 -2.59
C CYS A 364 -17.00 -29.18 -3.56
N ASN A 365 -16.68 -28.09 -4.27
CA ASN A 365 -17.01 -27.79 -5.67
C ASN A 365 -17.01 -26.27 -5.83
N PHE A 366 -16.06 -25.76 -6.60
CA PHE A 366 -16.01 -24.33 -6.90
C PHE A 366 -17.02 -24.00 -8.00
N ASP A 367 -18.18 -23.48 -7.62
CA ASP A 367 -19.09 -22.77 -8.52
C ASP A 367 -18.83 -21.26 -8.42
N ILE A 368 -18.60 -20.60 -9.55
CA ILE A 368 -18.23 -19.18 -9.58
C ILE A 368 -19.36 -18.26 -9.12
N ASP A 369 -20.61 -18.58 -9.42
CA ASP A 369 -21.76 -17.75 -9.07
C ASP A 369 -22.12 -17.90 -7.59
N GLU A 370 -21.94 -19.08 -7.03
CA GLU A 370 -22.06 -19.30 -5.59
C GLU A 370 -20.90 -18.66 -4.83
N ALA A 371 -19.66 -18.80 -5.32
CA ALA A 371 -18.50 -18.15 -4.71
C ALA A 371 -18.64 -16.62 -4.67
N LYS A 372 -19.25 -16.00 -5.69
CA LYS A 372 -19.60 -14.56 -5.67
C LYS A 372 -20.58 -14.18 -4.57
N LYS A 373 -21.55 -15.06 -4.24
CA LYS A 373 -22.48 -14.83 -3.12
C LYS A 373 -21.77 -15.02 -1.79
N GLN A 374 -21.00 -16.11 -1.65
CA GLN A 374 -20.25 -16.43 -0.44
C GLN A 374 -19.22 -15.35 -0.10
N LEU A 375 -18.56 -14.74 -1.09
CA LEU A 375 -17.63 -13.63 -0.88
C LEU A 375 -18.28 -12.44 -0.13
N LYS A 376 -19.58 -12.23 -0.31
CA LYS A 376 -20.34 -11.14 0.34
C LYS A 376 -20.84 -11.52 1.73
N THR A 377 -21.20 -12.78 1.95
CA THR A 377 -21.89 -13.24 3.17
C THR A 377 -20.97 -13.96 4.15
N ARG A 378 -20.10 -14.84 3.65
CA ARG A 378 -19.18 -15.71 4.42
C ARG A 378 -17.85 -15.89 3.68
N PRO A 379 -17.08 -14.81 3.45
CA PRO A 379 -15.81 -14.88 2.74
C PRO A 379 -14.75 -15.73 3.46
N ASP A 380 -14.94 -16.00 4.75
CA ASP A 380 -14.12 -16.93 5.56
C ASP A 380 -14.20 -18.39 5.09
N LEU A 381 -15.19 -18.73 4.26
CA LEU A 381 -15.36 -20.06 3.68
C LEU A 381 -14.60 -20.24 2.35
N LEU A 382 -14.19 -19.15 1.70
CA LEU A 382 -13.50 -19.18 0.40
C LEU A 382 -11.99 -19.20 0.57
N SER A 383 -11.27 -19.97 -0.26
CA SER A 383 -9.79 -19.97 -0.26
C SER A 383 -9.31 -18.70 -0.93
N VAL A 384 -8.03 -18.40 -0.74
CA VAL A 384 -7.40 -17.34 -1.53
C VAL A 384 -7.55 -17.60 -3.03
N ASP A 385 -7.31 -18.84 -3.50
CA ASP A 385 -7.45 -19.20 -4.92
C ASP A 385 -8.88 -18.99 -5.45
N GLU A 386 -9.89 -19.36 -4.67
CA GLU A 386 -11.30 -19.15 -5.04
C GLU A 386 -11.68 -17.67 -5.06
N ILE A 387 -11.21 -16.88 -4.08
CA ILE A 387 -11.42 -15.43 -4.08
C ILE A 387 -10.75 -14.81 -5.31
N TYR A 388 -9.57 -15.29 -5.69
CA TYR A 388 -8.86 -14.81 -6.88
C TYR A 388 -9.58 -15.21 -8.16
N LYS A 389 -10.12 -16.42 -8.27
CA LYS A 389 -11.00 -16.82 -9.39
C LYS A 389 -12.26 -15.96 -9.46
N VAL A 390 -12.86 -15.63 -8.32
CA VAL A 390 -13.99 -14.68 -8.25
C VAL A 390 -13.55 -13.29 -8.74
N ALA A 391 -12.40 -12.79 -8.28
CA ALA A 391 -11.84 -11.53 -8.73
C ALA A 391 -11.64 -11.53 -10.25
N ASP A 392 -10.94 -12.53 -10.78
CA ASP A 392 -10.68 -12.69 -12.21
C ASP A 392 -11.98 -12.77 -13.03
N SER A 393 -13.04 -13.37 -12.49
CA SER A 393 -14.37 -13.41 -13.14
C SER A 393 -15.07 -12.06 -13.23
N TYR A 394 -14.72 -11.09 -12.37
CA TYR A 394 -15.14 -9.70 -12.50
C TYR A 394 -14.29 -8.92 -13.51
N GLY A 395 -13.05 -9.34 -13.72
CA GLY A 395 -12.07 -8.72 -14.63
C GLY A 395 -11.19 -7.68 -13.94
N GLU A 396 -9.89 -7.71 -14.23
CA GLU A 396 -8.91 -6.77 -13.67
C GLU A 396 -9.32 -5.30 -13.93
N GLY A 397 -9.19 -4.46 -12.89
CA GLY A 397 -9.53 -3.03 -12.96
C GLY A 397 -11.00 -2.69 -12.66
N THR A 398 -11.87 -3.68 -12.44
CA THR A 398 -13.26 -3.43 -11.99
C THR A 398 -13.36 -3.25 -10.48
N ASP A 399 -14.42 -2.60 -10.01
CA ASP A 399 -14.71 -2.48 -8.58
C ASP A 399 -14.92 -3.85 -7.92
N GLY A 400 -15.52 -4.81 -8.64
CA GLY A 400 -15.72 -6.18 -8.16
C GLY A 400 -14.40 -6.92 -7.97
N TYR A 401 -13.45 -6.77 -8.91
CA TYR A 401 -12.09 -7.29 -8.75
C TYR A 401 -11.42 -6.69 -7.51
N ARG A 402 -11.49 -5.37 -7.38
CA ARG A 402 -10.90 -4.65 -6.25
C ARG A 402 -11.48 -5.12 -4.91
N GLU A 403 -12.80 -5.24 -4.81
CA GLU A 403 -13.50 -5.70 -3.61
C GLU A 403 -13.08 -7.13 -3.22
N ALA A 404 -12.96 -8.03 -4.20
CA ALA A 404 -12.54 -9.41 -3.97
C ALA A 404 -11.09 -9.47 -3.45
N ILE A 405 -10.16 -8.76 -4.09
CA ILE A 405 -8.74 -8.74 -3.67
C ILE A 405 -8.55 -8.05 -2.30
N LEU A 406 -9.30 -7.00 -1.99
CA LEU A 406 -9.25 -6.41 -0.64
C LEU A 406 -9.87 -7.32 0.41
N THR A 407 -10.92 -8.06 0.04
CA THR A 407 -11.53 -9.04 0.93
C THR A 407 -10.57 -10.19 1.24
N SER A 408 -9.82 -10.71 0.26
CA SER A 408 -8.81 -11.73 0.53
C SER A 408 -7.74 -11.23 1.50
N ALA A 409 -7.20 -10.02 1.33
CA ALA A 409 -6.20 -9.45 2.25
C ALA A 409 -6.74 -9.24 3.68
N ARG A 410 -8.05 -9.02 3.83
CA ARG A 410 -8.70 -8.91 5.15
C ARG A 410 -8.91 -10.26 5.83
N ILE A 411 -9.25 -11.30 5.06
CA ILE A 411 -9.49 -12.66 5.59
C ILE A 411 -8.19 -13.41 5.82
N TYR A 412 -7.18 -13.14 5.00
CA TYR A 412 -5.84 -13.73 5.04
C TYR A 412 -4.76 -12.68 5.32
N PRO A 413 -4.80 -11.95 6.46
CA PRO A 413 -3.83 -10.91 6.78
C PRO A 413 -2.44 -11.45 7.15
N ASP A 414 -2.31 -12.77 7.18
CA ASP A 414 -1.14 -13.54 7.59
C ASP A 414 -0.39 -14.11 6.35
N ASP A 415 -0.93 -13.90 5.14
CA ASP A 415 -0.33 -14.33 3.88
C ASP A 415 0.33 -13.12 3.17
N ALA A 416 1.66 -13.14 3.10
CA ALA A 416 2.45 -12.06 2.49
C ALA A 416 2.11 -11.84 1.01
N SER A 417 1.89 -12.91 0.24
CA SER A 417 1.56 -12.84 -1.18
C SER A 417 0.20 -12.16 -1.39
N VAL A 418 -0.78 -12.46 -0.55
CA VAL A 418 -2.12 -11.84 -0.62
C VAL A 418 -2.05 -10.35 -0.32
N VAL A 419 -1.41 -9.98 0.79
CA VAL A 419 -1.28 -8.58 1.21
C VAL A 419 -0.51 -7.76 0.15
N VAL A 420 0.58 -8.30 -0.39
CA VAL A 420 1.39 -7.64 -1.43
C VAL A 420 0.60 -7.46 -2.72
N ASN A 421 -0.16 -8.47 -3.14
CA ASN A 421 -1.01 -8.37 -4.32
C ASN A 421 -2.08 -7.29 -4.18
N ALA A 422 -2.74 -7.22 -3.02
CA ALA A 422 -3.72 -6.17 -2.73
C ALA A 422 -3.09 -4.79 -2.72
N ALA A 423 -1.93 -4.63 -2.07
CA ALA A 423 -1.20 -3.36 -2.05
C ALA A 423 -0.70 -2.93 -3.44
N ARG A 424 -0.22 -3.87 -4.26
CA ARG A 424 0.19 -3.63 -5.65
C ARG A 424 -0.99 -3.07 -6.47
N MET A 425 -2.15 -3.71 -6.37
CA MET A 425 -3.37 -3.24 -7.03
C MET A 425 -3.76 -1.82 -6.59
N GLU A 426 -3.76 -1.53 -5.28
CA GLU A 426 -4.02 -0.18 -4.78
C GLU A 426 -3.03 0.86 -5.32
N MET A 427 -1.75 0.52 -5.40
CA MET A 427 -0.73 1.40 -5.99
C MET A 427 -0.93 1.63 -7.49
N GLU A 428 -1.37 0.62 -8.24
CA GLU A 428 -1.67 0.73 -9.68
C GLU A 428 -2.89 1.60 -9.94
N GLN A 429 -3.85 1.61 -9.02
CA GLN A 429 -5.03 2.48 -9.06
C GLN A 429 -4.76 3.89 -8.49
N GLY A 430 -3.52 4.19 -8.10
CA GLY A 430 -3.12 5.48 -7.54
C GLY A 430 -3.44 5.67 -6.05
N ASN A 431 -4.05 4.70 -5.38
CA ASN A 431 -4.31 4.76 -3.94
C ASN A 431 -3.11 4.28 -3.12
N VAL A 432 -2.01 5.02 -3.23
CA VAL A 432 -0.75 4.70 -2.52
C VAL A 432 -0.94 4.70 -1.01
N ALA A 433 -1.76 5.61 -0.47
CA ALA A 433 -2.07 5.66 0.96
C ALA A 433 -2.80 4.39 1.45
N GLY A 434 -3.73 3.86 0.65
CA GLY A 434 -4.41 2.59 0.92
C GLY A 434 -3.43 1.41 0.92
N ALA A 435 -2.51 1.36 -0.05
CA ALA A 435 -1.47 0.34 -0.12
C ALA A 435 -0.58 0.34 1.14
N ILE A 436 -0.12 1.51 1.58
CA ILE A 436 0.67 1.65 2.81
C ILE A 436 -0.09 1.11 4.01
N LYS A 437 -1.37 1.49 4.17
CA LYS A 437 -2.22 1.03 5.29
C LYS A 437 -2.37 -0.49 5.32
N LEU A 438 -2.55 -1.13 4.16
CA LEU A 438 -2.65 -2.59 4.06
C LEU A 438 -1.36 -3.27 4.50
N LEU A 439 -0.22 -2.78 4.01
CA LEU A 439 1.10 -3.36 4.27
C LEU A 439 1.51 -3.18 5.75
N GLU A 440 1.39 -1.96 6.29
CA GLU A 440 1.70 -1.65 7.70
C GLU A 440 0.77 -2.41 8.67
N GLY A 441 -0.51 -2.55 8.32
CA GLY A 441 -1.52 -3.19 9.17
C GLY A 441 -1.52 -4.72 9.13
N SER A 442 -0.71 -5.33 8.27
CA SER A 442 -0.63 -6.79 8.13
C SER A 442 0.15 -7.45 9.28
N LYS A 443 -0.18 -8.70 9.61
CA LYS A 443 0.57 -9.47 10.62
C LYS A 443 1.96 -9.89 10.13
N VAL A 444 2.17 -9.79 8.81
CA VAL A 444 3.40 -10.12 8.09
C VAL A 444 4.17 -8.88 7.64
N SER A 445 4.00 -7.74 8.32
CA SER A 445 4.66 -6.47 7.97
C SER A 445 6.20 -6.53 7.98
N SER A 446 6.80 -7.52 8.63
CA SER A 446 8.25 -7.78 8.61
C SER A 446 8.72 -8.72 7.50
N ASP A 447 7.80 -9.31 6.73
CA ASP A 447 8.15 -10.21 5.62
C ASP A 447 8.94 -9.44 4.53
N PRO A 448 10.00 -10.03 3.95
CA PRO A 448 10.84 -9.34 2.95
C PRO A 448 10.07 -8.87 1.70
N GLN A 449 9.07 -9.62 1.26
CA GLN A 449 8.24 -9.27 0.12
C GLN A 449 7.32 -8.09 0.45
N VAL A 450 6.73 -8.10 1.66
CA VAL A 450 5.90 -7.00 2.18
C VAL A 450 6.74 -5.74 2.35
N LEU A 451 7.96 -5.85 2.89
CA LEU A 451 8.90 -4.73 3.04
C LEU A 451 9.32 -4.14 1.69
N ASN A 452 9.51 -4.95 0.64
CA ASN A 452 9.78 -4.47 -0.70
C ASN A 452 8.62 -3.63 -1.24
N ALA A 453 7.39 -4.16 -1.16
CA ALA A 453 6.19 -3.44 -1.60
C ALA A 453 5.96 -2.15 -0.79
N LEU A 454 6.19 -2.19 0.53
CA LEU A 454 6.05 -1.04 1.42
C LEU A 454 7.08 0.04 1.10
N GLY A 455 8.31 -0.35 0.80
CA GLY A 455 9.36 0.55 0.33
C GLY A 455 8.98 1.30 -0.95
N VAL A 456 8.42 0.59 -1.94
CA VAL A 456 7.90 1.21 -3.16
C VAL A 456 6.71 2.12 -2.88
N ALA A 457 5.78 1.71 -2.03
CA ALA A 457 4.61 2.51 -1.66
C ALA A 457 5.05 3.82 -0.97
N TYR A 458 5.98 3.76 -0.03
CA TYR A 458 6.57 4.94 0.59
C TYR A 458 7.26 5.85 -0.41
N ALA A 459 8.03 5.29 -1.36
CA ALA A 459 8.70 6.08 -2.39
C ALA A 459 7.69 6.85 -3.26
N ARG A 460 6.63 6.17 -3.72
CA ARG A 460 5.52 6.78 -4.48
C ARG A 460 4.76 7.84 -3.68
N ASN A 461 4.74 7.72 -2.35
CA ASN A 461 4.12 8.70 -1.45
C ASN A 461 5.08 9.83 -1.01
N GLY A 462 6.29 9.90 -1.58
CA GLY A 462 7.30 10.92 -1.24
C GLY A 462 7.99 10.72 0.12
N GLN A 463 7.77 9.60 0.80
CA GLN A 463 8.36 9.27 2.10
C GLN A 463 9.72 8.57 1.91
N LEU A 464 10.70 9.30 1.35
CA LEU A 464 11.96 8.73 0.83
C LEU A 464 12.80 8.03 1.90
N ASP A 465 12.86 8.56 3.14
CA ASP A 465 13.64 7.92 4.22
C ASP A 465 13.01 6.60 4.66
N LYS A 466 11.69 6.56 4.82
CA LYS A 466 10.95 5.31 5.13
C LYS A 466 11.09 4.30 4.00
N ALA A 467 11.04 4.76 2.76
CA ALA A 467 11.25 3.92 1.58
C ALA A 467 12.63 3.27 1.61
N ARG A 468 13.68 4.05 1.89
CA ARG A 468 15.06 3.56 1.99
C ARG A 468 15.20 2.52 3.09
N GLU A 469 14.62 2.77 4.26
CA GLU A 469 14.66 1.82 5.38
C GLU A 469 14.01 0.48 5.00
N ALA A 470 12.78 0.50 4.50
CA ALA A 470 12.03 -0.70 4.15
C ALA A 470 12.72 -1.51 3.03
N LEU A 471 13.16 -0.85 1.95
CA LEU A 471 13.88 -1.51 0.85
C LEU A 471 15.22 -2.09 1.31
N SER A 472 15.95 -1.40 2.20
CA SER A 472 17.20 -1.91 2.76
C SER A 472 16.97 -3.16 3.59
N ARG A 473 15.92 -3.19 4.42
CA ARG A 473 15.55 -4.37 5.20
C ARG A 473 15.15 -5.55 4.30
N ALA A 474 14.34 -5.31 3.28
CA ALA A 474 13.96 -6.33 2.29
C ALA A 474 15.18 -6.91 1.55
N LYS A 475 16.10 -6.04 1.10
CA LYS A 475 17.35 -6.43 0.44
C LYS A 475 18.22 -7.28 1.37
N ASN A 476 18.40 -6.85 2.62
CA ASN A 476 19.21 -7.58 3.61
C ASN A 476 18.62 -8.94 3.96
N ALA A 477 17.30 -9.09 3.86
CA ALA A 477 16.61 -10.37 4.00
C ALA A 477 16.57 -11.21 2.71
N GLY A 478 17.24 -10.77 1.64
CA GLY A 478 17.44 -11.53 0.41
C GLY A 478 16.36 -11.36 -0.67
N TRP A 479 15.45 -10.40 -0.55
CA TRP A 479 14.45 -10.16 -1.60
C TRP A 479 15.07 -9.52 -2.84
N ALA A 480 15.08 -10.24 -3.97
CA ALA A 480 15.83 -9.86 -5.16
C ALA A 480 15.42 -8.50 -5.74
N GLU A 481 14.12 -8.18 -5.77
CA GLU A 481 13.62 -6.92 -6.35
C GLU A 481 14.02 -5.68 -5.52
N ALA A 482 14.26 -5.85 -4.22
CA ALA A 482 14.50 -4.74 -3.32
C ALA A 482 15.78 -3.98 -3.65
N ALA A 483 16.81 -4.67 -4.16
CA ALA A 483 18.05 -4.03 -4.59
C ALA A 483 17.83 -3.10 -5.80
N ALA A 484 17.02 -3.54 -6.77
CA ALA A 484 16.70 -2.73 -7.95
C ALA A 484 15.87 -1.50 -7.55
N ASN A 485 14.84 -1.69 -6.72
CA ASN A 485 14.01 -0.58 -6.22
C ASN A 485 14.81 0.42 -5.39
N LEU A 486 15.75 -0.05 -4.57
CA LEU A 486 16.62 0.82 -3.79
C LEU A 486 17.50 1.68 -4.70
N SER A 487 18.03 1.11 -5.78
CA SER A 487 18.81 1.87 -6.77
C SER A 487 17.95 2.94 -7.47
N GLN A 488 16.70 2.64 -7.80
CA GLN A 488 15.77 3.64 -8.35
C GLN A 488 15.49 4.76 -7.33
N LEU A 489 15.29 4.41 -6.07
CA LEU A 489 15.08 5.38 -4.99
C LEU A 489 16.30 6.29 -4.80
N GLU A 490 17.52 5.75 -4.86
CA GLU A 490 18.74 6.55 -4.79
C GLU A 490 18.83 7.57 -5.93
N GLY A 491 18.36 7.22 -7.14
CA GLY A 491 18.24 8.15 -8.26
C GLY A 491 17.27 9.31 -7.96
N VAL A 492 16.10 9.00 -7.39
CA VAL A 492 15.14 10.03 -6.95
C VAL A 492 15.72 10.89 -5.84
N MET A 493 16.38 10.29 -4.85
CA MET A 493 16.97 11.02 -3.72
C MET A 493 18.16 11.86 -4.13
N ALA A 494 18.85 11.54 -5.22
CA ALA A 494 19.89 12.42 -5.74
C ALA A 494 19.31 13.74 -6.24
N ASP A 495 18.06 13.78 -6.69
CA ASP A 495 17.35 14.98 -7.16
C ASP A 495 16.87 15.93 -6.06
N TYR A 496 17.01 15.56 -4.78
CA TYR A 496 16.62 16.38 -3.62
C TYR A 496 17.76 16.51 -2.61
#